data_AF-A0A091C2E7-F1
#
_entry.id   AF-A0A091C2E7-F1
#
_cell.length_a   1.000
_cell.length_b   1.000
_cell.length_c   1.000
_cell.angle_alpha   90.00
_cell.angle_beta   90.00
_cell.angle_gamma   90.00
#
_symmetry.space_group_name_H-M   'P 1'
#
loop_
_entity.id
_entity.type
_entity.pdbx_description
1 polymer ?
#
loop_
_entity_poly.entity_id
_entity_poly.type
_entity_poly.pdbx_seq_one_letter_code
_entity_poly.pdbx_strand_id
1 'polypeptide(L)'
;MALIKPQFEAGKNSVGKKGIIHDANVHQEVLTDVVNFTLGESFDVRALSYSPITGGQGNIEFIAHLKKAEDLGINREDKSIAEVVNEAHEALDK
;
A
#
# COMPACT_ATOMS: atom_id res chain seq x y z
N MET A 1 11.49 1.49 6.75
CA MET A 1 10.02 1.36 6.76
C MET A 1 9.43 2.56 6.03
N ALA A 2 8.36 2.36 5.26
CA ALA A 2 7.66 3.39 4.52
C ALA A 2 6.15 3.33 4.82
N LEU A 3 5.50 4.50 4.83
CA LEU A 3 4.05 4.64 4.93
C LEU A 3 3.53 5.01 3.53
N ILE A 4 2.69 4.16 2.98
CA ILE A 4 2.09 4.30 1.65
C ILE A 4 0.70 4.91 1.83
N LYS A 5 0.46 6.00 1.11
CA LYS A 5 -0.75 6.80 1.24
C LYS A 5 -1.47 6.86 -0.12
N PRO A 6 -2.41 5.93 -0.37
CA PRO A 6 -3.05 5.82 -1.69
C PRO A 6 -3.59 7.13 -2.25
N GLN A 7 -4.11 8.03 -1.41
CA GLN A 7 -4.62 9.33 -1.81
C GLN A 7 -3.59 10.28 -2.47
N PHE A 8 -2.29 10.00 -2.33
CA PHE A 8 -1.21 10.75 -2.97
C PHE A 8 -0.55 9.99 -4.13
N GLU A 9 -0.66 8.67 -4.14
CA GLU A 9 -0.04 7.80 -5.15
C GLU A 9 -1.00 7.46 -6.30
N ALA A 10 -2.30 7.39 -6.03
CA ALA A 10 -3.31 7.05 -7.03
C ALA A 10 -3.46 8.15 -8.09
N GLY A 11 -3.73 7.74 -9.33
CA GLY A 11 -4.01 8.67 -10.42
C GLY A 11 -5.18 9.60 -10.11
N LYS A 12 -5.17 10.80 -10.71
CA LYS A 12 -6.18 11.86 -10.45
C LYS A 12 -7.65 11.40 -10.60
N ASN A 13 -7.91 10.38 -11.42
CA ASN A 13 -9.25 9.86 -11.67
C ASN A 13 -9.73 8.85 -10.61
N SER A 14 -8.81 8.29 -9.81
CA SER A 14 -9.10 7.26 -8.81
C SER A 14 -9.39 7.84 -7.42
N VAL A 15 -9.30 9.17 -7.26
CA VAL A 15 -9.54 9.88 -6.00
C VAL A 15 -10.99 10.31 -5.91
N GLY A 16 -11.71 9.78 -4.91
CA GLY A 16 -13.11 10.07 -4.67
C GLY A 16 -13.40 11.48 -4.13
N LYS A 17 -14.66 11.74 -3.79
CA LYS A 17 -15.08 13.02 -3.19
C LYS A 17 -14.23 13.33 -1.96
N LYS A 18 -13.82 14.60 -1.84
CA LYS A 18 -12.98 15.13 -0.75
C LYS A 18 -11.55 14.59 -0.68
N GLY A 19 -11.08 13.73 -1.58
CA GLY A 19 -9.74 13.17 -1.49
C GLY A 19 -9.67 11.78 -0.83
N ILE A 20 -10.81 11.09 -0.73
CA ILE A 20 -10.92 9.78 -0.07
C ILE A 20 -10.91 8.67 -1.11
N ILE A 21 -10.10 7.64 -0.88
CA ILE A 21 -10.10 6.39 -1.63
C ILE A 21 -10.75 5.30 -0.76
N HIS A 22 -11.81 4.71 -1.29
CA HIS A 22 -12.55 3.62 -0.65
C HIS A 22 -12.60 2.37 -1.52
N ASP A 23 -12.20 2.44 -2.78
CA ASP A 23 -12.18 1.30 -3.68
C ASP A 23 -10.94 0.43 -3.39
N ALA A 24 -11.17 -0.79 -2.92
CA ALA A 24 -10.13 -1.78 -2.66
C ALA A 24 -9.26 -2.07 -3.90
N ASN A 25 -9.82 -1.98 -5.11
CA ASN A 25 -9.05 -2.17 -6.34
C ASN A 25 -8.01 -1.06 -6.53
N VAL A 26 -8.35 0.18 -6.18
CA VAL A 26 -7.42 1.32 -6.25
C VAL A 26 -6.30 1.13 -5.22
N HIS A 27 -6.61 0.64 -4.02
CA HIS A 27 -5.58 0.29 -3.03
C HIS A 27 -4.64 -0.81 -3.54
N GLN A 28 -5.18 -1.87 -4.17
CA GLN A 28 -4.38 -2.94 -4.75
C GLN A 28 -3.47 -2.45 -5.88
N GLU A 29 -3.99 -1.59 -6.77
CA GLU A 29 -3.23 -0.98 -7.86
C GLU A 29 -2.05 -0.16 -7.31
N VAL A 30 -2.32 0.76 -6.39
CA VAL A 30 -1.28 1.59 -5.75
C VAL A 30 -0.22 0.72 -5.07
N LEU A 31 -0.63 -0.27 -4.28
CA LEU A 31 0.33 -1.14 -3.60
C LEU A 31 1.18 -1.94 -4.59
N THR A 32 0.58 -2.41 -5.67
CA THR A 32 1.29 -3.14 -6.73
C THR A 32 2.34 -2.25 -7.37
N ASP A 33 1.98 -1.01 -7.71
CA ASP A 33 2.90 -0.04 -8.32
C ASP A 33 4.04 0.33 -7.38
N VAL A 34 3.73 0.63 -6.12
CA VAL A 34 4.74 1.01 -5.12
C VAL A 34 5.67 -0.15 -4.78
N VAL A 35 5.14 -1.38 -4.66
CA VAL A 35 5.97 -2.57 -4.45
C VAL A 35 6.90 -2.77 -5.64
N ASN A 36 6.39 -2.79 -6.87
CA ASN A 36 7.20 -2.98 -8.06
C ASN A 36 8.29 -1.91 -8.23
N PHE A 37 7.94 -0.64 -7.99
CA PHE A 37 8.89 0.47 -7.95
C PHE A 37 9.99 0.22 -6.90
N THR A 38 9.62 -0.15 -5.68
CA THR A 38 10.54 -0.40 -4.58
C THR A 38 11.51 -1.54 -4.89
N LEU A 39 11.03 -2.63 -5.50
CA LEU A 39 11.88 -3.74 -5.95
C LEU A 39 12.89 -3.27 -7.02
N GLY A 40 12.45 -2.43 -7.95
CA GLY A 40 13.30 -1.79 -8.97
C GLY A 40 14.44 -0.94 -8.37
N GLU A 41 14.17 -0.27 -7.26
CA GLU A 41 15.12 0.60 -6.55
C GLU A 41 16.07 -0.16 -5.59
N SER A 42 16.24 -1.47 -5.78
CA SER A 42 17.12 -2.31 -4.94
C SER A 42 16.72 -2.36 -3.47
N PHE A 43 15.42 -2.47 -3.18
CA PHE A 43 14.89 -2.73 -1.84
C PHE A 43 14.02 -3.98 -1.82
N ASP A 44 14.33 -4.89 -0.89
CA ASP A 44 13.41 -5.97 -0.53
C ASP A 44 12.20 -5.40 0.20
N VAL A 45 11.01 -5.89 -0.16
CA VAL A 45 9.80 -5.72 0.66
C VAL A 45 9.76 -6.90 1.63
N ARG A 46 10.14 -6.66 2.89
CA ARG A 46 10.21 -7.68 3.95
C ARG A 46 8.89 -7.97 4.61
N ALA A 47 8.02 -6.98 4.67
CA ALA A 47 6.65 -7.12 5.14
C ALA A 47 5.78 -6.02 4.52
N LEU A 48 4.51 -6.33 4.33
CA LEU A 48 3.47 -5.38 3.93
C LEU A 48 2.24 -5.57 4.81
N SER A 49 1.74 -4.47 5.37
CA SER A 49 0.54 -4.48 6.21
C SER A 49 -0.20 -3.14 6.10
N TYR A 50 -1.32 -3.00 6.79
CA TYR A 50 -2.07 -1.75 6.90
C TYR A 50 -1.74 -0.98 8.18
N SER A 51 -1.94 0.33 8.14
CA SER A 51 -1.87 1.18 9.33
C SER A 51 -3.06 0.87 10.25
N PRO A 52 -2.86 0.68 11.56
CA PRO A 52 -3.96 0.40 12.49
C PRO A 52 -4.92 1.59 12.68
N ILE A 53 -4.57 2.76 12.16
CA ILE A 53 -5.40 3.96 12.13
C ILE A 53 -5.53 4.48 10.70
N THR A 54 -6.69 5.05 10.38
CA THR A 54 -6.91 5.73 9.11
C THR A 54 -6.19 7.08 9.09
N GLY A 55 -5.68 7.47 7.93
CA GLY A 55 -5.09 8.78 7.67
C GLY A 55 -6.12 9.90 7.53
N GLY A 56 -5.70 10.98 6.85
CA GLY A 56 -6.53 12.16 6.63
C GLY A 56 -7.87 11.80 5.98
N GLN A 57 -8.97 12.33 6.55
CA GLN A 57 -10.34 12.15 6.07
C GLN A 57 -10.81 10.67 6.00
N GLY A 58 -10.14 9.75 6.70
CA GLY A 58 -10.53 8.34 6.75
C GLY A 58 -9.86 7.44 5.69
N ASN A 59 -8.84 7.92 4.97
CA ASN A 59 -8.10 7.08 4.03
C ASN A 59 -7.40 5.91 4.73
N ILE A 60 -7.52 4.71 4.18
CA ILE A 60 -6.71 3.57 4.58
C ILE A 60 -5.27 3.82 4.10
N GLU A 61 -4.30 3.65 5.00
CA GLU A 61 -2.86 3.81 4.70
C GLU A 61 -2.16 2.47 4.96
N PHE A 62 -1.05 2.21 4.27
CA PHE A 62 -0.33 0.94 4.34
C PHE A 62 1.12 1.12 4.78
N ILE A 63 1.72 0.10 5.36
CA ILE A 63 3.07 0.12 5.90
C ILE A 63 3.90 -0.95 5.21
N ALA A 64 5.04 -0.56 4.65
CA ALA A 64 6.01 -1.48 4.06
C ALA A 64 7.31 -1.49 4.88
N HIS A 65 7.75 -2.67 5.29
CA HIS A 65 9.07 -2.87 5.86
C HIS A 65 10.08 -3.13 4.75
N LEU A 66 10.95 -2.17 4.51
CA LEU A 66 11.92 -2.21 3.40
C LEU A 66 13.34 -2.48 3.92
N LYS A 67 14.10 -3.28 3.17
CA LYS A 67 15.53 -3.51 3.43
C LYS A 67 16.31 -3.34 2.14
N LYS A 68 17.39 -2.55 2.16
CA LYS A 68 18.28 -2.39 1.00
C LYS A 68 18.85 -3.75 0.57
N ALA A 69 18.79 -4.00 -0.73
CA ALA A 69 19.37 -5.15 -1.42
C ALA A 69 20.62 -4.73 -2.21
N GLU A 70 21.41 -5.70 -2.63
CA GLU A 70 22.60 -5.46 -3.49
C GLU A 70 22.23 -5.38 -4.98
N ASP A 71 21.18 -6.09 -5.38
CA ASP A 71 20.60 -6.11 -6.72
C ASP A 71 19.13 -5.65 -6.65
N LEU A 72 18.36 -5.94 -7.71
CA LEU A 72 16.90 -5.82 -7.69
C LEU A 72 16.33 -6.49 -6.44
N GLY A 73 15.47 -5.75 -5.76
CA GLY A 73 14.77 -6.22 -4.58
C GLY A 73 13.83 -7.36 -4.92
N ILE A 74 13.50 -8.14 -3.90
CA ILE A 74 12.49 -9.20 -4.00
C ILE A 74 11.39 -8.99 -2.97
N ASN A 75 10.17 -9.31 -3.37
CA ASN A 75 9.06 -9.36 -2.44
C ASN A 75 9.21 -10.61 -1.57
N ARG A 76 9.34 -10.39 -0.25
CA ARG A 76 9.48 -11.42 0.78
C ARG A 76 8.24 -11.49 1.69
N GLU A 77 7.18 -10.74 1.37
CA GLU A 77 5.90 -10.85 2.06
C GLU A 77 5.23 -12.17 1.65
N ASP A 78 4.69 -12.88 2.65
CA ASP A 78 4.01 -14.16 2.43
C ASP A 78 2.56 -13.94 1.95
N LYS A 79 1.92 -12.85 2.40
CA LYS A 79 0.58 -12.47 1.97
C LYS A 79 0.57 -11.84 0.58
N SER A 80 -0.46 -12.11 -0.19
CA SER A 80 -0.74 -11.33 -1.39
C SER A 80 -1.15 -9.90 -1.03
N ILE A 81 -0.94 -8.96 -1.95
CA ILE A 81 -1.42 -7.57 -1.80
C ILE A 81 -2.94 -7.55 -1.59
N ALA A 82 -3.68 -8.42 -2.28
CA ALA A 82 -5.12 -8.52 -2.11
C ALA A 82 -5.52 -8.94 -0.69
N GLU A 83 -4.79 -9.88 -0.07
CA GLU A 83 -5.03 -10.26 1.33
C GLU A 83 -4.78 -9.09 2.28
N VAL A 84 -3.67 -8.37 2.13
CA VAL A 84 -3.37 -7.20 2.96
C VAL A 84 -4.44 -6.11 2.83
N VAL A 85 -4.91 -5.87 1.60
CA VAL A 85 -5.98 -4.89 1.35
C VAL A 85 -7.29 -5.36 1.98
N ASN A 86 -7.68 -6.62 1.80
CA ASN A 86 -8.91 -7.16 2.38
C ASN A 86 -8.90 -7.06 3.91
N GLU A 87 -7.79 -7.43 4.56
CA GLU A 87 -7.64 -7.29 6.01
C GLU A 87 -7.79 -5.83 6.47
N ALA A 88 -7.26 -4.87 5.71
CA ALA A 88 -7.38 -3.45 6.01
C ALA A 88 -8.83 -2.97 5.94
N HIS A 89 -9.55 -3.37 4.89
CA HIS A 89 -10.97 -3.05 4.69
C HIS A 89 -11.83 -3.69 5.79
N GLU A 90 -11.62 -4.98 6.10
CA GLU A 90 -12.34 -5.66 7.18
C GLU A 90 -12.12 -4.99 8.56
N ALA A 91 -10.93 -4.47 8.80
CA ALA A 91 -10.59 -3.84 10.07
C ALA A 91 -11.04 -2.37 10.19
N LEU A 92 -11.09 -1.63 9.07
CA LEU A 92 -11.20 -0.17 9.08
C LEU A 92 -12.44 0.38 8.38
N ASP A 93 -13.09 -0.38 7.49
CA ASP A 93 -14.38 0.02 6.96
C ASP A 93 -15.45 -0.12 8.06
N LYS A 94 -16.05 1.01 8.41
CA LYS A 94 -17.16 1.11 9.37
C LYS A 94 -18.45 1.51 8.67
#